data_AF-A0A7W5E1V2-F1
#
_entry.id   AF-A0A7W5E1V2-F1
#
_cell.length_a   1.000
_cell.length_b   1.000
_cell.length_c   1.000
_cell.angle_alpha   90.00
_cell.angle_beta   90.00
_cell.angle_gamma   90.00
#
_symmetry.space_group_name_H-M   'P 1'
#
loop_
_entity.id
_entity.type
_entity.pdbx_description
1 polymer ?
#
loop_
_entity_poly.entity_id
_entity_poly.type
_entity_poly.pdbx_seq_one_letter_code
_entity_poly.pdbx_strand_id
1 'polypeptide(L)'
;MPTLQREPEQQVFSVVILGNFNPKIFHPLWYAQNELIAGQEIDEADDVLSSSEVSMFNWHGIHFQIEQHRFGLTTKDAARVPQLRDLAIGSFSLLEHTPLSAIGFNLESRFQLPSRDAWNSVGDRLAPKDQWQSILEDPGMLSVAMLGKRKDCSADRISIRVAPASGLENGVVVSINQHYNIETEQRISIADRNNEVMRALKDDWKSFRNYAESTAVSLACDGIEQAGTGS
;
A
#
# COMPACT_ATOMS: atom_id res chain seq x y z
N MET A 1 32.43 6.94 -2.28
CA MET A 1 31.21 7.19 -3.06
C MET A 1 30.15 6.19 -2.58
N PRO A 2 28.92 6.61 -2.22
CA PRO A 2 27.91 5.68 -1.77
C PRO A 2 27.44 4.79 -2.94
N THR A 3 27.42 3.48 -2.71
CA THR A 3 26.87 2.46 -3.61
C THR A 3 25.38 2.70 -3.83
N LEU A 4 24.87 2.41 -5.03
CA LEU A 4 23.42 2.46 -5.31
C LEU A 4 22.69 1.52 -4.35
N GLN A 5 21.99 2.09 -3.38
CA GLN A 5 21.16 1.33 -2.46
C GLN A 5 19.84 1.00 -3.17
N ARG A 6 19.67 -0.27 -3.55
CA ARG A 6 18.45 -0.78 -4.18
C ARG A 6 17.33 -1.08 -3.19
N GLU A 7 17.65 -1.04 -1.90
CA GLU A 7 16.67 -1.11 -0.82
C GLU A 7 16.00 0.26 -0.63
N PRO A 8 14.67 0.32 -0.53
CA PRO A 8 13.97 1.55 -0.20
C PRO A 8 14.35 2.04 1.21
N GLU A 9 14.44 3.36 1.37
CA GLU A 9 14.65 4.02 2.67
C GLU A 9 13.46 3.75 3.62
N GLN A 10 12.25 3.71 3.04
CA GLN A 10 11.04 3.41 3.77
C GLN A 10 10.04 2.70 2.86
N GLN A 11 9.34 1.73 3.44
CA GLN A 11 8.16 1.14 2.82
C GLN A 11 6.95 1.30 3.74
N VAL A 12 5.78 1.46 3.13
CA VAL A 12 4.50 1.47 3.80
C VAL A 12 3.61 0.45 3.12
N PHE A 13 3.17 -0.56 3.86
CA PHE A 13 2.22 -1.55 3.39
C PHE A 13 0.86 -1.27 4.00
N SER A 14 -0.22 -1.37 3.21
CA SER A 14 -1.57 -1.29 3.74
C SER A 14 -2.55 -2.23 3.06
N VAL A 15 -3.53 -2.66 3.85
CA VAL A 15 -4.76 -3.31 3.39
C VAL A 15 -5.89 -2.32 3.60
N VAL A 16 -6.66 -2.07 2.55
CA VAL A 16 -7.83 -1.20 2.60
C VAL A 16 -9.03 -1.99 2.11
N ILE A 17 -10.10 -2.00 2.90
CA ILE A 17 -11.35 -2.66 2.56
C ILE A 17 -12.45 -1.60 2.61
N LEU A 18 -13.24 -1.53 1.54
CA LEU A 18 -14.39 -0.64 1.46
C LEU A 18 -15.67 -1.42 1.78
N GLY A 19 -16.64 -0.76 2.39
CA GLY A 19 -17.89 -1.39 2.81
C GLY A 19 -18.74 -0.44 3.64
N ASN A 20 -19.62 -0.99 4.48
CA ASN A 20 -20.31 -0.22 5.53
C ASN A 20 -19.90 -0.75 6.90
N PHE A 21 -19.20 0.09 7.65
CA PHE A 21 -18.64 -0.25 8.95
C PHE A 21 -19.31 0.57 10.05
N ASN A 22 -19.36 0.00 11.24
CA ASN A 22 -19.60 0.76 12.47
C ASN A 22 -18.24 0.97 13.15
N PRO A 23 -17.60 2.14 13.02
CA PRO A 23 -16.23 2.35 13.52
C PRO A 23 -16.06 2.00 15.01
N LYS A 24 -17.09 2.26 15.83
CA LYS A 24 -17.05 2.02 17.28
C LYS A 24 -16.76 0.56 17.66
N ILE A 25 -17.06 -0.41 16.80
CA ILE A 25 -16.74 -1.81 17.10
C ILE A 25 -15.25 -2.06 17.02
N PHE A 26 -14.51 -1.31 16.21
CA PHE A 26 -13.08 -1.50 15.99
C PHE A 26 -12.25 -0.77 17.04
N HIS A 27 -12.42 -1.15 18.31
CA HIS A 27 -11.65 -0.65 19.45
C HIS A 27 -10.62 -1.70 19.89
N PRO A 28 -9.45 -1.33 20.45
CA PRO A 28 -8.47 -2.31 20.96
C PRO A 28 -9.10 -3.41 21.85
N LEU A 29 -10.02 -3.02 22.74
CA LEU A 29 -10.77 -3.96 23.59
C LEU A 29 -11.59 -4.99 22.79
N TRP A 30 -12.19 -4.61 21.66
CA TRP A 30 -12.93 -5.56 20.82
C TRP A 30 -11.99 -6.58 20.19
N TYR A 31 -10.82 -6.14 19.71
CA TYR A 31 -9.80 -7.04 19.18
C TYR A 31 -9.35 -8.05 20.22
N ALA A 32 -9.15 -7.62 21.47
CA ALA A 32 -8.76 -8.53 22.54
C ALA A 32 -9.89 -9.45 23.01
N GLN A 33 -11.12 -8.96 23.10
CA GLN A 33 -12.29 -9.79 23.42
C GLN A 33 -12.52 -10.91 22.40
N ASN A 34 -12.10 -10.70 21.16
CA ASN A 34 -12.16 -11.69 20.09
C ASN A 34 -10.83 -12.41 19.86
N GLU A 35 -9.89 -12.32 20.80
CA GLU A 35 -8.60 -13.04 20.78
C GLU A 35 -7.73 -12.73 19.54
N LEU A 36 -7.94 -11.58 18.90
CA LEU A 36 -7.14 -11.10 17.77
C LEU A 36 -5.89 -10.33 18.21
N ILE A 37 -5.94 -9.77 19.42
CA ILE A 37 -4.81 -9.15 20.13
C ILE A 37 -4.77 -9.80 21.52
N ALA A 38 -3.59 -10.14 22.03
CA ALA A 38 -3.53 -10.74 23.36
C ALA A 38 -3.99 -9.73 24.42
N GLY A 39 -4.76 -10.18 25.42
CA GLY A 39 -5.31 -9.28 26.43
C GLY A 39 -4.27 -8.48 27.22
N GLN A 40 -3.04 -9.01 27.34
CA GLN A 40 -1.92 -8.34 28.00
C GLN A 40 -1.27 -7.25 27.13
N GLU A 41 -1.48 -7.29 25.81
CA GLU A 41 -0.92 -6.34 24.84
C GLU A 41 -1.86 -5.16 24.56
N ILE A 42 -3.04 -5.11 25.19
CA ILE A 42 -4.03 -4.02 25.00
C ILE A 42 -3.46 -2.68 25.45
N ASP A 43 -2.75 -2.67 26.58
CA ASP A 43 -2.20 -1.46 27.17
C ASP A 43 -1.07 -0.85 26.31
N GLU A 44 -0.58 -1.58 25.31
CA GLU A 44 0.36 -1.10 24.31
C GLU A 44 -0.31 -0.37 23.14
N ALA A 45 -1.64 -0.36 23.08
CA ALA A 45 -2.36 0.44 22.10
C ALA A 45 -2.29 1.93 22.46
N ASP A 46 -1.86 2.76 21.51
CA ASP A 46 -1.71 4.20 21.68
C ASP A 46 -2.58 4.98 20.68
N ASP A 47 -2.64 6.30 20.87
CA ASP A 47 -3.39 7.25 20.03
C ASP A 47 -4.87 6.85 19.78
N VAL A 48 -5.49 6.24 20.80
CA VAL A 48 -6.85 5.71 20.69
C VAL A 48 -7.88 6.83 20.58
N LEU A 49 -8.50 6.93 19.41
CA LEU A 49 -9.65 7.76 19.12
C LEU A 49 -10.81 6.85 18.71
N SER A 50 -11.95 6.93 19.41
CA SER A 50 -13.14 6.14 19.08
C SER A 50 -14.40 7.00 19.11
N SER A 51 -15.07 7.07 17.98
CA SER A 51 -16.30 7.84 17.75
C SER A 51 -17.24 7.08 16.82
N SER A 52 -18.42 7.66 16.53
CA SER A 52 -19.35 7.09 15.53
C SER A 52 -18.87 7.24 14.08
N GLU A 53 -17.90 8.11 13.83
CA GLU A 53 -17.42 8.42 12.47
C GLU A 53 -16.10 7.75 12.17
N VAL A 54 -15.24 7.64 13.19
CA VAL A 54 -13.89 7.08 13.07
C VAL A 54 -13.50 6.31 14.33
N SER A 55 -12.77 5.21 14.14
CA SER A 55 -11.95 4.55 15.14
C SER A 55 -10.51 4.45 14.64
N MET A 56 -9.56 4.92 15.44
CA MET A 56 -8.16 5.00 15.10
C MET A 56 -7.31 4.70 16.32
N PHE A 57 -6.24 3.94 16.13
CA PHE A 57 -5.24 3.63 17.16
C PHE A 57 -4.00 3.03 16.51
N ASN A 58 -2.85 3.00 17.19
CA ASN A 58 -1.75 2.14 16.79
C ASN A 58 -1.58 0.98 17.78
N TRP A 59 -1.09 -0.13 17.26
CA TRP A 59 -0.72 -1.29 18.07
C TRP A 59 0.49 -1.97 17.43
N HIS A 60 1.61 -2.01 18.15
CA HIS A 60 2.92 -2.50 17.68
C HIS A 60 3.32 -2.02 16.26
N GLY A 61 3.11 -0.74 15.96
CA GLY A 61 3.47 -0.17 14.65
C GLY A 61 2.52 -0.53 13.51
N ILE A 62 1.36 -1.14 13.81
CA ILE A 62 0.23 -1.24 12.90
C ILE A 62 -0.75 -0.14 13.26
N HIS A 63 -0.98 0.76 12.31
CA HIS A 63 -1.96 1.82 12.39
C HIS A 63 -3.33 1.32 11.91
N PHE A 64 -4.33 1.44 12.77
CA PHE A 64 -5.72 1.15 12.48
C PHE A 64 -6.43 2.46 12.18
N GLN A 65 -7.13 2.52 11.06
CA GLN A 65 -8.01 3.63 10.73
C GLN A 65 -9.29 3.08 10.08
N ILE A 66 -10.38 3.14 10.84
CA ILE A 66 -11.68 2.68 10.41
C ILE A 66 -12.64 3.85 10.40
N GLU A 67 -13.25 4.08 9.25
CA GLU A 67 -14.31 5.05 9.00
C GLU A 67 -15.55 4.31 8.52
N GLN A 68 -16.69 5.01 8.43
CA GLN A 68 -17.97 4.42 8.03
C GLN A 68 -17.93 3.63 6.72
N HIS A 69 -17.04 4.03 5.78
CA HIS A 69 -16.92 3.38 4.48
C HIS A 69 -15.56 2.78 4.16
N ARG A 70 -14.64 2.79 5.13
CA ARG A 70 -13.26 2.40 4.90
C ARG A 70 -12.66 1.75 6.14
N PHE A 71 -12.23 0.51 6.01
CA PHE A 71 -11.37 -0.17 6.97
C PHE A 71 -9.94 -0.15 6.43
N GLY A 72 -9.00 0.39 7.20
CA GLY A 72 -7.61 0.49 6.80
C GLY A 72 -6.67 0.00 7.91
N LEU A 73 -5.76 -0.90 7.55
CA LEU A 73 -4.60 -1.23 8.37
C LEU A 73 -3.34 -0.88 7.60
N THR A 74 -2.40 -0.21 8.27
CA THR A 74 -1.15 0.26 7.66
C THR A 74 0.03 -0.04 8.57
N THR A 75 1.17 -0.43 8.02
CA THR A 75 2.42 -0.53 8.77
C THR A 75 3.61 -0.07 7.94
N LYS A 76 4.62 0.47 8.63
CA LYS A 76 5.94 0.77 8.07
C LYS A 76 6.99 -0.28 8.44
N ASP A 77 6.62 -1.21 9.32
CA ASP A 77 7.49 -2.30 9.76
C ASP A 77 7.23 -3.55 8.91
N ALA A 78 8.21 -3.93 8.10
CA ALA A 78 8.15 -5.11 7.24
C ALA A 78 7.89 -6.42 8.01
N ALA A 79 8.32 -6.49 9.29
CA ALA A 79 8.09 -7.65 10.14
C ALA A 79 6.62 -7.78 10.58
N ARG A 80 5.87 -6.67 10.57
CA ARG A 80 4.46 -6.62 10.99
C ARG A 80 3.48 -6.88 9.86
N VAL A 81 3.93 -6.92 8.61
CA VAL A 81 3.06 -7.18 7.45
C VAL A 81 2.25 -8.49 7.56
N PRO A 82 2.81 -9.64 7.99
CA PRO A 82 2.01 -10.85 8.19
C PRO A 82 0.94 -10.68 9.27
N GLN A 83 1.28 -10.00 10.38
CA GLN A 83 0.35 -9.75 11.49
C GLN A 83 -0.79 -8.80 11.06
N LEU A 84 -0.48 -7.76 10.28
CA LEU A 84 -1.47 -6.86 9.69
C LEU A 84 -2.50 -7.64 8.85
N ARG A 85 -2.02 -8.56 8.01
CA ARG A 85 -2.90 -9.45 7.23
C ARG A 85 -3.75 -10.34 8.13
N ASP A 86 -3.14 -10.96 9.14
CA ASP A 86 -3.84 -11.89 10.02
C ASP A 86 -4.93 -11.18 10.84
N LEU A 87 -4.69 -9.94 11.25
CA LEU A 87 -5.71 -9.07 11.87
C LEU A 87 -6.88 -8.77 10.93
N ALA A 88 -6.61 -8.49 9.66
CA ALA A 88 -7.68 -8.31 8.67
C ALA A 88 -8.49 -9.61 8.46
N ILE A 89 -7.81 -10.75 8.32
CA ILE A 89 -8.44 -12.07 8.22
C ILE A 89 -9.31 -12.34 9.45
N GLY A 90 -8.77 -12.14 10.66
CA GLY A 90 -9.50 -12.35 11.91
C GLY A 90 -10.73 -11.46 12.01
N SER A 91 -10.58 -10.16 11.70
CA SER A 91 -11.68 -9.20 11.72
C SER A 91 -12.84 -9.63 10.83
N PHE A 92 -12.55 -10.03 9.58
CA PHE A 92 -13.58 -10.38 8.61
C PHE A 92 -14.06 -11.83 8.69
N SER A 93 -13.37 -12.69 9.44
CA SER A 93 -13.91 -13.99 9.85
C SER A 93 -15.03 -13.83 10.89
N LEU A 94 -14.93 -12.83 11.76
CA LEU A 94 -15.96 -12.53 12.79
C LEU A 94 -17.11 -11.69 12.24
N LEU A 95 -16.82 -10.84 11.26
CA LEU A 95 -17.76 -9.87 10.68
C LEU A 95 -18.28 -10.32 9.30
N GLU A 96 -18.65 -11.60 9.18
CA GLU A 96 -19.02 -12.26 7.91
C GLU A 96 -20.23 -11.63 7.19
N HIS A 97 -21.09 -10.90 7.92
CA HIS A 97 -22.27 -10.23 7.37
C HIS A 97 -22.05 -8.73 7.07
N THR A 98 -20.80 -8.28 7.02
CA THR A 98 -20.49 -6.90 6.63
C THR A 98 -20.61 -6.75 5.11
N PRO A 99 -21.35 -5.76 4.58
CA PRO A 99 -21.44 -5.54 3.14
C PRO A 99 -20.14 -4.89 2.62
N LEU A 100 -19.21 -5.70 2.10
CA LEU A 100 -17.89 -5.26 1.62
C LEU A 100 -17.91 -4.96 0.12
N SER A 101 -17.54 -3.76 -0.31
CA SER A 101 -17.62 -3.34 -1.73
C SER A 101 -16.30 -3.45 -2.48
N ALA A 102 -15.16 -3.40 -1.80
CA ALA A 102 -13.85 -3.57 -2.43
C ALA A 102 -12.78 -4.00 -1.42
N ILE A 103 -11.68 -4.54 -1.92
CA ILE A 103 -10.41 -4.67 -1.19
C ILE A 103 -9.26 -4.19 -2.05
N GLY A 104 -8.29 -3.52 -1.42
CA GLY A 104 -7.06 -3.07 -2.04
C GLY A 104 -5.85 -3.39 -1.19
N PHE A 105 -4.79 -3.84 -1.84
CA PHE A 105 -3.44 -3.91 -1.26
C PHE A 105 -2.61 -2.75 -1.79
N ASN A 106 -1.87 -2.09 -0.92
CA ASN A 106 -1.02 -0.97 -1.30
C ASN A 106 0.40 -1.17 -0.77
N LEU A 107 1.37 -0.80 -1.60
CA LEU A 107 2.76 -0.63 -1.21
C LEU A 107 3.21 0.76 -1.68
N GLU A 108 3.71 1.56 -0.74
CA GLU A 108 4.47 2.75 -1.06
C GLU A 108 5.93 2.49 -0.71
N SER A 109 6.85 2.74 -1.66
CA SER A 109 8.29 2.60 -1.45
C SER A 109 8.98 3.93 -1.76
N ARG A 110 9.78 4.41 -0.81
CA ARG A 110 10.56 5.64 -0.93
C ARG A 110 12.03 5.28 -1.14
N PHE A 111 12.65 5.87 -2.16
CA PHE A 111 14.03 5.66 -2.52
C PHE A 111 14.80 6.97 -2.47
N GLN A 112 15.95 6.95 -1.81
CA GLN A 112 16.94 8.02 -1.87
C GLN A 112 17.92 7.70 -2.99
N LEU A 113 17.93 8.51 -4.04
CA LEU A 113 18.87 8.32 -5.16
C LEU A 113 20.20 9.04 -4.88
N PRO A 114 21.33 8.53 -5.42
CA PRO A 114 22.66 9.00 -5.04
C PRO A 114 23.01 10.40 -5.58
N SER A 115 22.27 10.90 -6.57
CA SER A 115 22.51 12.21 -7.18
C SER A 115 21.28 12.76 -7.89
N ARG A 116 21.33 14.06 -8.21
CA ARG A 116 20.32 14.73 -9.05
C ARG A 116 20.23 14.11 -10.44
N ASP A 117 21.33 13.67 -11.01
CA ASP A 117 21.34 13.02 -12.34
C ASP A 117 20.65 11.66 -12.31
N ALA A 118 20.89 10.86 -11.26
CA ALA A 118 20.18 9.60 -11.03
C ALA A 118 18.67 9.83 -10.84
N TRP A 119 18.30 10.92 -10.17
CA TRP A 119 16.89 11.31 -10.00
C TRP A 119 16.24 11.80 -11.29
N ASN A 120 16.94 12.64 -12.06
CA ASN A 120 16.49 13.10 -13.37
C ASN A 120 16.30 11.93 -14.36
N SER A 121 17.17 10.91 -14.32
CA SER A 121 17.10 9.78 -15.26
C SER A 121 15.84 8.92 -15.08
N VAL A 122 15.28 8.84 -13.87
CA VAL A 122 13.97 8.21 -13.63
C VAL A 122 12.89 8.97 -14.37
N GLY A 123 12.86 10.30 -14.25
CA GLY A 123 11.93 11.17 -14.96
C GLY A 123 12.09 11.08 -16.48
N ASP A 124 13.33 11.14 -16.98
CA ASP A 124 13.63 11.11 -18.41
C ASP A 124 13.24 9.77 -19.06
N ARG A 125 13.31 8.66 -18.30
CA ARG A 125 12.85 7.34 -18.75
C ARG A 125 11.31 7.24 -18.79
N LEU A 126 10.63 7.74 -17.77
CA LEU A 126 9.18 7.59 -17.63
C LEU A 126 8.37 8.66 -18.40
N ALA A 127 8.98 9.82 -18.64
CA ALA A 127 8.41 10.94 -19.37
C ALA A 127 9.50 11.63 -20.23
N PRO A 128 9.86 11.04 -21.40
CA PRO A 128 10.93 11.56 -22.26
C PRO A 128 10.74 13.02 -22.67
N LYS A 129 11.79 13.83 -22.52
CA LYS A 129 11.76 15.29 -22.73
C LYS A 129 11.54 15.72 -24.18
N ASP A 130 11.86 14.89 -25.17
CA ASP A 130 11.81 15.23 -26.60
C ASP A 130 10.44 15.78 -27.04
N GLN A 131 9.35 15.25 -26.46
CA GLN A 131 7.98 15.69 -26.77
C GLN A 131 7.62 17.03 -26.12
N TRP A 132 8.39 17.50 -25.15
CA TRP A 132 8.08 18.65 -24.30
C TRP A 132 8.98 19.87 -24.55
N GLN A 133 10.16 19.67 -25.14
CA GLN A 133 11.15 20.74 -25.34
C GLN A 133 10.66 21.90 -26.21
N SER A 134 9.70 21.66 -27.11
CA SER A 134 9.08 22.72 -27.93
C SER A 134 7.89 23.41 -27.24
N ILE A 135 7.43 22.88 -26.11
CA ILE A 135 6.23 23.32 -25.39
C ILE A 135 6.61 24.04 -24.09
N LEU A 136 7.65 23.55 -23.40
CA LEU A 136 8.09 24.02 -22.09
C LEU A 136 9.59 24.30 -22.08
N GLU A 137 9.97 25.34 -21.35
CA GLU A 137 11.35 25.56 -20.95
C GLU A 137 11.67 24.68 -19.72
N ASP A 138 12.77 23.93 -19.77
CA ASP A 138 13.23 23.01 -18.71
C ASP A 138 12.16 22.02 -18.18
N PRO A 139 11.61 21.14 -19.05
CA PRO A 139 10.56 20.21 -18.63
C PRO A 139 11.07 19.17 -17.64
N GLY A 140 10.32 18.95 -16.56
CA GLY A 140 10.57 17.91 -15.56
C GLY A 140 9.30 17.12 -15.22
N MET A 141 9.47 15.84 -14.85
CA MET A 141 8.35 14.99 -14.45
C MET A 141 7.84 15.39 -13.06
N LEU A 142 6.57 15.79 -12.96
CA LEU A 142 5.89 15.98 -11.67
C LEU A 142 5.36 14.66 -11.09
N SER A 143 4.71 13.86 -11.93
CA SER A 143 4.34 12.48 -11.61
C SER A 143 3.87 11.74 -12.86
N VAL A 144 4.10 10.44 -12.92
CA VAL A 144 3.49 9.54 -13.90
C VAL A 144 2.60 8.54 -13.17
N ALA A 145 1.42 8.28 -13.71
CA ALA A 145 0.50 7.27 -13.20
C ALA A 145 0.08 6.33 -14.33
N MET A 146 0.17 5.03 -14.08
CA MET A 146 -0.20 3.97 -15.02
C MET A 146 -1.32 3.12 -14.39
N LEU A 147 -2.35 2.84 -15.18
CA LEU A 147 -3.43 1.92 -14.84
C LEU A 147 -3.36 0.71 -15.76
N GLY A 148 -3.44 -0.49 -15.21
CA GLY A 148 -3.40 -1.71 -15.99
C GLY A 148 -3.85 -2.94 -15.23
N LYS A 149 -3.47 -4.10 -15.76
CA LYS A 149 -3.67 -5.42 -15.14
C LYS A 149 -2.36 -6.18 -15.16
N ARG A 150 -2.14 -7.03 -14.16
CA ARG A 150 -1.04 -7.99 -14.16
C ARG A 150 -1.53 -9.31 -14.75
N LYS A 151 -0.67 -9.95 -15.55
CA LYS A 151 -0.93 -11.31 -16.05
C LYS A 151 -1.11 -12.27 -14.86
N ASP A 152 -2.03 -13.22 -14.98
CA ASP A 152 -2.28 -14.26 -13.98
C ASP A 152 -2.66 -13.69 -12.59
N CYS A 153 -3.38 -12.56 -12.58
CA CYS A 153 -3.91 -11.92 -11.38
C CYS A 153 -5.40 -11.62 -11.56
N SER A 154 -6.20 -11.95 -10.56
CA SER A 154 -7.66 -11.73 -10.57
C SER A 154 -8.09 -10.31 -10.20
N ALA A 155 -7.14 -9.42 -9.87
CA ALA A 155 -7.45 -8.03 -9.56
C ALA A 155 -8.07 -7.29 -10.75
N ASP A 156 -9.08 -6.47 -10.49
CA ASP A 156 -9.75 -5.65 -11.51
C ASP A 156 -8.80 -4.61 -12.12
N ARG A 157 -7.92 -4.05 -11.29
CA ARG A 157 -6.95 -3.06 -11.72
C ARG A 157 -5.74 -3.02 -10.81
N ILE A 158 -4.64 -2.60 -11.40
CA ILE A 158 -3.43 -2.18 -10.70
C ILE A 158 -3.15 -0.75 -11.14
N SER A 159 -2.93 0.12 -10.17
CA SER A 159 -2.43 1.48 -10.41
C SER A 159 -1.04 1.63 -9.83
N ILE A 160 -0.14 2.24 -10.61
CA ILE A 160 1.23 2.53 -10.22
C ILE A 160 1.45 4.02 -10.42
N ARG A 161 2.00 4.69 -9.41
CA ARG A 161 2.39 6.09 -9.49
C ARG A 161 3.86 6.22 -9.13
N VAL A 162 4.58 7.01 -9.93
CA VAL A 162 5.96 7.43 -9.64
C VAL A 162 5.97 8.95 -9.54
N ALA A 163 6.54 9.47 -8.46
CA ALA A 163 6.63 10.91 -8.20
C ALA A 163 7.88 11.23 -7.35
N PRO A 164 8.29 12.51 -7.28
CA PRO A 164 9.25 12.96 -6.28
C PRO A 164 8.74 12.68 -4.84
N ALA A 165 9.62 12.19 -3.98
CA ALA A 165 9.30 11.98 -2.57
C ALA A 165 9.41 13.29 -1.79
N SER A 166 8.29 13.75 -1.21
CA SER A 166 8.28 14.97 -0.39
C SER A 166 9.22 14.85 0.81
N GLY A 167 9.99 15.92 1.09
CA GLY A 167 10.93 15.97 2.21
C GLY A 167 12.21 15.14 2.02
N LEU A 168 12.45 14.62 0.82
CA LEU A 168 13.64 13.82 0.50
C LEU A 168 14.34 14.39 -0.75
N GLU A 169 15.55 14.92 -0.59
CA GLU A 169 16.33 15.44 -1.71
C GLU A 169 16.67 14.29 -2.68
N ASN A 170 16.47 14.46 -3.99
CA ASN A 170 16.63 13.37 -4.98
C ASN A 170 15.79 12.12 -4.63
N GLY A 171 14.69 12.31 -3.91
CA GLY A 171 13.81 11.24 -3.47
C GLY A 171 12.81 10.85 -4.56
N VAL A 172 12.57 9.55 -4.71
CA VAL A 172 11.50 9.00 -5.54
C VAL A 172 10.56 8.19 -4.68
N VAL A 173 9.25 8.39 -4.86
CA VAL A 173 8.22 7.53 -4.28
C VAL A 173 7.54 6.74 -5.40
N VAL A 174 7.43 5.44 -5.19
CA VAL A 174 6.64 4.54 -6.03
C VAL A 174 5.48 4.01 -5.21
N SER A 175 4.25 4.33 -5.61
CA SER A 175 3.03 3.87 -4.97
C SER A 175 2.32 2.87 -5.88
N ILE A 176 2.02 1.68 -5.38
CA ILE A 176 1.38 0.60 -6.13
C ILE A 176 0.13 0.16 -5.38
N ASN A 177 -1.02 0.17 -6.06
CA ASN A 177 -2.30 -0.30 -5.54
C ASN A 177 -2.83 -1.42 -6.44
N GLN A 178 -3.18 -2.56 -5.83
CA GLN A 178 -3.90 -3.66 -6.47
C GLN A 178 -5.31 -3.73 -5.90
N HIS A 179 -6.31 -3.50 -6.74
CA HIS A 179 -7.70 -3.29 -6.34
C HIS A 179 -8.61 -4.37 -6.89
N TYR A 180 -9.53 -4.84 -6.04
CA TYR A 180 -10.58 -5.79 -6.34
C TYR A 180 -11.94 -5.13 -6.07
N ASN A 181 -12.82 -5.16 -7.07
CA ASN A 181 -14.22 -4.83 -6.91
C ASN A 181 -14.93 -6.09 -6.41
N ILE A 182 -15.55 -5.99 -5.25
CA ILE A 182 -16.30 -7.08 -4.63
C ILE A 182 -17.79 -6.89 -4.90
N GLU A 183 -18.25 -5.64 -4.83
CA GLU A 183 -19.56 -5.27 -5.34
C GLU A 183 -19.48 -5.11 -6.86
N THR A 184 -20.13 -6.02 -7.56
CA THR A 184 -20.24 -6.00 -9.02
C THR A 184 -21.68 -5.75 -9.46
N GLU A 185 -21.90 -5.52 -10.75
CA GLU A 185 -23.25 -5.40 -11.32
C GLU A 185 -24.09 -6.66 -11.08
N GLN A 186 -23.44 -7.82 -10.97
CA GLN A 186 -24.07 -9.06 -10.53
C GLN A 186 -24.22 -9.01 -9.01
N ARG A 187 -25.47 -9.00 -8.53
CA ARG A 187 -25.76 -9.08 -7.10
C ARG A 187 -25.37 -10.45 -6.57
N ILE A 188 -24.20 -10.52 -5.94
CA ILE A 188 -23.77 -11.64 -5.11
C ILE A 188 -24.21 -11.44 -3.65
N SER A 189 -24.30 -12.51 -2.88
CA SER A 189 -24.73 -12.42 -1.48
C SER A 189 -23.66 -11.72 -0.61
N ILE A 190 -24.03 -11.23 0.57
CA ILE A 190 -23.07 -10.63 1.52
C ILE A 190 -22.00 -11.66 1.94
N ALA A 191 -22.38 -12.92 2.13
CA ALA A 191 -21.44 -13.99 2.46
C ALA A 191 -20.43 -14.22 1.31
N ASP A 192 -20.87 -14.18 0.06
CA ASP A 192 -19.98 -14.31 -1.10
C ASP A 192 -19.02 -13.13 -1.21
N ARG A 193 -19.48 -11.91 -0.88
CA ARG A 193 -18.62 -10.71 -0.81
C ARG A 193 -17.51 -10.89 0.24
N ASN A 194 -17.86 -11.41 1.41
CA ASN A 194 -16.87 -11.72 2.44
C ASN A 194 -15.88 -12.79 1.96
N ASN A 195 -16.37 -13.88 1.35
CA ASN A 195 -15.53 -14.95 0.81
C ASN A 195 -14.49 -14.44 -0.20
N GLU A 196 -14.85 -13.51 -1.09
CA GLU A 196 -13.90 -12.91 -2.04
C GLU A 196 -12.83 -12.06 -1.37
N VAL A 197 -13.20 -11.28 -0.33
CA VAL A 197 -12.23 -10.54 0.49
C VAL A 197 -11.29 -11.50 1.20
N MET A 198 -11.82 -12.57 1.79
CA MET A 198 -11.04 -13.59 2.48
C MET A 198 -10.09 -14.34 1.54
N ARG A 199 -10.54 -14.65 0.31
CA ARG A 199 -9.70 -15.22 -0.76
C ARG A 199 -8.53 -14.29 -1.09
N ALA A 200 -8.81 -13.01 -1.35
CA ALA A 200 -7.77 -12.03 -1.64
C ALA A 200 -6.74 -11.93 -0.50
N LEU A 201 -7.21 -11.85 0.76
CA LEU A 201 -6.35 -11.77 1.95
C LEU A 201 -5.48 -13.01 2.14
N LYS A 202 -5.99 -14.21 1.85
CA LYS A 202 -5.27 -15.47 2.06
C LYS A 202 -4.30 -15.77 0.92
N ASP A 203 -4.75 -15.59 -0.31
CA ASP A 203 -4.10 -16.15 -1.49
C ASP A 203 -3.31 -15.09 -2.29
N ASP A 204 -3.86 -13.88 -2.44
CA ASP A 204 -3.32 -12.92 -3.39
C ASP A 204 -2.23 -12.01 -2.80
N TRP A 205 -2.27 -11.75 -1.49
CA TRP A 205 -1.41 -10.76 -0.83
C TRP A 205 0.11 -11.04 -1.00
N LYS A 206 0.56 -12.30 -0.93
CA LYS A 206 1.99 -12.66 -1.11
C LYS A 206 2.45 -12.34 -2.53
N SER A 207 1.61 -12.72 -3.49
CA SER A 207 1.86 -12.47 -4.91
C SER A 207 1.88 -10.98 -5.20
N PHE A 208 0.98 -10.20 -4.59
CA PHE A 208 1.02 -8.75 -4.65
C PHE A 208 2.33 -8.18 -4.08
N ARG A 209 2.72 -8.57 -2.86
CA ARG A 209 3.91 -8.05 -2.19
C ARG A 209 5.17 -8.22 -3.03
N ASN A 210 5.45 -9.43 -3.49
CA ASN A 210 6.65 -9.72 -4.30
C ASN A 210 6.68 -8.89 -5.61
N TYR A 211 5.52 -8.77 -6.26
CA TYR A 211 5.38 -7.97 -7.47
C TYR A 211 5.58 -6.48 -7.19
N ALA A 212 4.98 -5.95 -6.14
CA ALA A 212 5.05 -4.54 -5.81
C ALA A 212 6.48 -4.13 -5.41
N GLU A 213 7.16 -4.95 -4.59
CA GLU A 213 8.56 -4.71 -4.19
C GLU A 213 9.49 -4.70 -5.42
N SER A 214 9.43 -5.75 -6.26
CA SER A 214 10.27 -5.83 -7.47
C SER A 214 9.97 -4.72 -8.48
N THR A 215 8.70 -4.37 -8.68
CA THR A 215 8.28 -3.29 -9.58
C THR A 215 8.75 -1.93 -9.07
N ALA A 216 8.66 -1.68 -7.76
CA ALA A 216 9.12 -0.43 -7.16
C ALA A 216 10.62 -0.22 -7.35
N VAL A 217 11.42 -1.26 -7.10
CA VAL A 217 12.88 -1.22 -7.33
C VAL A 217 13.18 -1.02 -8.82
N SER A 218 12.52 -1.73 -9.72
CA SER A 218 12.74 -1.58 -11.16
C SER A 218 12.45 -0.15 -11.63
N LEU A 219 11.30 0.41 -11.25
CA LEU A 219 10.92 1.76 -11.65
C LEU A 219 11.84 2.85 -11.09
N ALA A 220 12.29 2.69 -9.84
CA ALA A 220 13.14 3.68 -9.17
C ALA A 220 14.63 3.54 -9.51
N CYS A 221 15.13 2.33 -9.78
CA CYS A 221 16.56 2.05 -9.79
C CYS A 221 17.11 1.45 -11.09
N ASP A 222 16.27 0.98 -12.03
CA ASP A 222 16.80 0.46 -13.30
C ASP A 222 17.40 1.59 -14.16
N GLY A 223 18.39 1.25 -14.98
CA GLY A 223 19.09 2.24 -15.82
C GLY A 223 19.91 3.28 -15.05
N ILE A 224 19.99 3.20 -13.72
CA ILE A 224 20.90 4.00 -12.90
C ILE A 224 22.21 3.22 -12.79
N GLU A 225 23.24 3.66 -13.51
CA GLU A 225 24.57 3.05 -13.46
C GLU A 225 25.18 3.19 -12.05
N GLN A 226 25.93 2.16 -11.63
CA GLN A 226 26.88 2.34 -10.53
C GLN A 226 27.97 3.29 -11.02
N ALA A 227 28.03 4.50 -10.47
CA ALA A 227 29.21 5.32 -10.63
C ALA A 227 30.39 4.66 -9.89
N GLY A 228 31.17 3.83 -10.59
CA GLY A 228 32.57 3.52 -10.24
C GLY A 228 33.03 2.07 -10.34
N THR A 229 33.57 1.70 -11.50
CA THR A 229 34.92 1.08 -11.61
C THR A 229 35.64 1.68 -12.82
N GLY A 230 35.87 2.98 -12.82
CA GLY A 230 36.88 3.60 -13.68
C GLY A 230 38.22 3.54 -12.95
N SER A 231 39.08 2.63 -13.40
CA SER A 231 40.50 2.57 -13.00
C SER A 231 41.28 3.73 -13.58
#